data_AF-A0A1Y4CVN8-F1
#
_entry.id   AF-A0A1Y4CVN8-F1
#
_cell.length_a   1.000
_cell.length_b   1.000
_cell.length_c   1.000
_cell.angle_alpha   90.00
_cell.angle_beta   90.00
_cell.angle_gamma   90.00
#
_symmetry.space_group_name_H-M   'P 1'
#
loop_
_entity.id
_entity.type
_entity.pdbx_description
1 polymer ?
#
loop_
_entity_poly.entity_id
_entity_poly.type
_entity_poly.pdbx_seq_one_letter_code
_entity_poly.pdbx_strand_id
1 'polypeptide(L)'
;MATNKSQIEKWITAQKKHRLSDTHVQMARELGLNPEKLGKIDNHRQEIWKAPLPQFIENIYFKHFKKERPDVVKPLKQILNELEVKKEAKKKAKEEHRKQEMENVPKQDSMSALEDGM
;
A
#
# COMPACT_ATOMS: atom_id res chain seq x y z
N MET A 1 -4.21 5.10 -7.69
CA MET A 1 -4.97 4.19 -6.80
C MET A 1 -4.28 4.13 -5.44
N ALA A 2 -4.99 4.39 -4.35
CA ALA A 2 -4.40 4.25 -3.01
C ALA A 2 -4.03 2.78 -2.76
N THR A 3 -2.73 2.51 -2.61
CA THR A 3 -2.23 1.18 -2.27
C THR A 3 -2.51 0.90 -0.79
N ASN A 4 -3.67 0.31 -0.52
CA ASN A 4 -4.06 -0.08 0.83
C ASN A 4 -3.18 -1.24 1.33
N LYS A 5 -2.84 -1.25 2.63
CA LYS A 5 -2.00 -2.29 3.27
C LYS A 5 -2.50 -3.71 2.96
N SER A 6 -3.79 -3.95 3.12
CA SER A 6 -4.41 -5.25 2.81
C SER A 6 -4.22 -5.70 1.36
N GLN A 7 -4.25 -4.77 0.40
CA GLN A 7 -4.02 -5.10 -1.00
C GLN A 7 -2.56 -5.54 -1.24
N ILE A 8 -1.60 -4.88 -0.59
CA ILE A 8 -0.18 -5.25 -0.67
C ILE A 8 0.05 -6.63 -0.04
N GLU A 9 -0.59 -6.93 1.08
CA GLU A 9 -0.53 -8.26 1.71
C GLU A 9 -1.08 -9.37 0.80
N LYS A 10 -2.20 -9.12 0.11
CA LYS A 10 -2.72 -10.05 -0.92
C LYS A 10 -1.73 -10.28 -2.04
N TRP A 11 -1.03 -9.23 -2.49
CA TRP A 11 0.04 -9.36 -3.48
C TRP A 11 1.23 -10.18 -2.97
N ILE A 12 1.64 -10.03 -1.71
CA ILE A 12 2.73 -10.83 -1.11
C ILE A 12 2.35 -12.31 -1.09
N THR A 13 1.10 -12.62 -0.69
CA THR A 13 0.60 -14.00 -0.66
C THR A 13 0.53 -14.60 -2.06
N ALA A 14 0.02 -13.85 -3.04
CA ALA A 14 -0.05 -14.28 -4.43
C ALA A 14 1.35 -14.47 -5.04
N GLN A 15 2.30 -13.57 -4.74
CA GLN A 15 3.70 -13.65 -5.18
C GLN A 15 4.34 -14.96 -4.74
N LYS A 16 4.20 -15.31 -3.45
CA LYS A 16 4.71 -16.57 -2.89
C LYS A 16 4.03 -17.78 -3.52
N LYS A 17 2.70 -17.75 -3.65
CA LYS A 17 1.89 -18.86 -4.19
C LYS A 17 2.26 -19.19 -5.64
N HIS A 18 2.40 -18.16 -6.47
CA HIS A 18 2.65 -18.30 -7.91
C HIS A 18 4.13 -18.15 -8.30
N ARG A 19 5.02 -18.09 -7.30
CA ARG A 19 6.49 -17.98 -7.47
C ARG A 19 6.88 -16.80 -8.39
N LEU A 20 6.21 -15.66 -8.22
CA LEU A 20 6.47 -14.45 -8.99
C LEU A 20 7.64 -13.66 -8.40
N SER A 21 8.45 -13.03 -9.25
CA SER A 21 9.48 -12.07 -8.83
C SER A 21 8.84 -10.71 -8.54
N ASP A 22 9.55 -9.83 -7.83
CA ASP A 22 9.08 -8.45 -7.60
C ASP A 22 8.80 -7.72 -8.93
N THR A 23 9.58 -7.99 -9.97
CA THR A 23 9.38 -7.48 -11.33
C THR A 23 8.06 -7.94 -11.93
N HIS A 24 7.73 -9.24 -11.85
CA HIS A 24 6.46 -9.76 -12.36
C HIS A 24 5.26 -9.18 -11.60
N VAL A 25 5.36 -9.05 -10.28
CA VAL A 25 4.33 -8.40 -9.46
C VAL A 25 4.12 -6.96 -9.89
N GLN A 26 5.20 -6.22 -10.13
CA GLN A 26 5.09 -4.84 -10.58
C GLN A 26 4.43 -4.74 -11.95
N MET A 27 4.86 -5.53 -12.92
CA MET A 27 4.24 -5.57 -14.25
C MET A 27 2.74 -5.90 -14.14
N ALA A 28 2.38 -6.88 -13.34
CA ALA A 28 0.99 -7.26 -13.12
C ALA A 28 0.15 -6.11 -12.51
N ARG A 29 0.75 -5.31 -11.61
CA ARG A 29 0.09 -4.14 -11.03
C ARG A 29 -0.08 -3.00 -12.01
N GLU A 30 0.92 -2.73 -12.85
CA GLU A 30 0.84 -1.71 -13.91
C GLU A 30 -0.17 -2.11 -15.00
N LEU A 31 -0.29 -3.41 -15.26
CA LEU A 31 -1.32 -3.99 -16.13
C LEU A 31 -2.73 -3.99 -15.52
N GLY A 32 -2.88 -3.63 -14.24
CA GLY A 32 -4.19 -3.64 -13.55
C GLY A 32 -4.73 -5.04 -13.23
N LEU A 33 -3.86 -6.07 -13.17
CA LEU A 33 -4.25 -7.41 -12.77
C LEU A 33 -4.62 -7.46 -11.27
N ASN A 34 -5.44 -8.43 -10.91
CA ASN A 34 -5.88 -8.63 -9.51
C ASN A 34 -5.19 -9.87 -8.91
N PRO A 35 -4.54 -9.77 -7.73
CA PRO A 35 -3.83 -10.88 -7.10
C PRO A 35 -4.73 -12.10 -6.82
N GLU A 36 -6.02 -11.91 -6.55
CA GLU A 36 -6.96 -13.02 -6.30
C GLU A 36 -7.34 -13.77 -7.59
N LYS A 37 -7.34 -13.06 -8.72
CA LYS A 37 -7.69 -13.64 -10.03
C LYS A 37 -6.51 -14.34 -10.69
N LEU A 38 -5.28 -14.13 -10.22
CA LEU A 38 -4.08 -14.79 -10.76
C LEU A 38 -4.19 -16.32 -10.72
N GLY A 39 -4.86 -16.89 -9.72
CA GLY A 39 -5.06 -18.33 -9.63
C GLY A 39 -5.90 -18.92 -10.77
N LYS A 40 -6.81 -18.16 -11.37
CA LYS A 40 -7.56 -18.61 -12.56
C LYS A 40 -6.72 -18.55 -13.84
N ILE A 41 -5.74 -17.65 -13.87
CA ILE A 41 -4.83 -17.45 -14.99
C ILE A 41 -3.70 -18.49 -14.94
N ASP A 42 -3.25 -18.83 -13.74
CA ASP A 42 -2.20 -19.82 -13.48
C ASP A 42 -2.68 -21.28 -13.61
N ASN A 43 -3.41 -21.59 -14.68
CA ASN A 43 -3.91 -22.94 -14.98
C ASN A 43 -2.98 -23.74 -15.90
N HIS A 44 -1.74 -23.31 -16.06
CA HIS A 44 -0.77 -23.88 -17.02
C HIS A 44 -0.47 -25.38 -16.76
N ARG A 45 -0.70 -25.87 -15.53
CA ARG A 45 -0.52 -27.28 -15.19
C ARG A 45 -1.61 -28.20 -15.74
N GLN A 46 -2.83 -27.68 -15.91
CA GLN A 46 -3.94 -28.44 -16.50
C GLN A 46 -4.01 -28.22 -18.01
N GLU A 47 -3.73 -26.99 -18.45
CA GLU A 47 -3.72 -26.61 -19.86
C GLU A 47 -2.29 -26.28 -20.29
N ILE A 48 -1.53 -27.29 -20.71
CA ILE A 48 -0.10 -27.19 -21.05
C ILE A 48 0.17 -26.21 -22.19
N TRP A 49 -0.83 -25.97 -23.05
CA TRP A 49 -0.76 -24.98 -24.12
C TRP A 49 -0.83 -23.53 -23.64
N LYS A 50 -1.16 -23.28 -22.35
CA LYS A 50 -1.08 -21.96 -21.74
C LYS A 50 0.32 -21.68 -21.23
N ALA A 51 0.80 -20.48 -21.52
CA ALA A 51 2.08 -20.01 -21.00
C ALA A 51 2.06 -19.96 -19.45
N PRO A 52 3.19 -20.25 -18.78
CA PRO A 52 3.33 -19.99 -17.35
C PRO A 52 2.97 -18.55 -17.00
N LEU A 53 2.40 -18.32 -15.81
CA LEU A 53 1.96 -16.98 -15.39
C LEU A 53 3.07 -15.90 -15.50
N PRO A 54 4.35 -16.16 -15.18
CA PRO A 54 5.44 -15.20 -15.43
C PRO A 54 5.53 -14.74 -16.89
N GLN A 55 5.65 -15.70 -17.84
CA GLN A 55 5.71 -15.42 -19.27
C GLN A 55 4.45 -14.71 -19.79
N PHE A 56 3.29 -15.06 -19.25
CA PHE A 56 2.04 -14.40 -19.62
C PHE A 56 2.06 -12.91 -19.26
N ILE A 57 2.54 -12.58 -18.06
CA ILE A 57 2.68 -11.19 -17.60
C ILE A 57 3.68 -10.44 -18.48
N GLU A 58 4.86 -11.02 -18.75
CA GLU A 58 5.88 -10.43 -19.63
C GLU A 58 5.32 -10.14 -21.03
N ASN A 59 4.62 -11.10 -21.63
CA ASN A 59 4.05 -10.95 -22.97
C ASN A 59 3.01 -9.83 -23.06
N ILE A 60 2.12 -9.74 -22.06
CA ILE A 60 1.11 -8.66 -22.05
C ILE A 60 1.78 -7.32 -21.77
N TYR A 61 2.74 -7.27 -20.86
CA TYR A 61 3.48 -6.06 -20.54
C TYR A 61 4.18 -5.51 -21.79
N PHE A 62 4.89 -6.37 -22.52
CA PHE A 62 5.53 -6.00 -23.78
C PHE A 62 4.51 -5.54 -24.84
N LYS A 63 3.34 -6.18 -24.95
CA LYS A 63 2.31 -5.76 -25.91
C LYS A 63 1.79 -4.35 -25.65
N HIS A 64 1.55 -4.00 -24.38
CA HIS A 64 1.00 -2.70 -23.99
C HIS A 64 2.03 -1.58 -23.93
N PHE A 65 3.20 -1.86 -23.35
CA PHE A 65 4.21 -0.83 -23.06
C PHE A 65 5.40 -0.85 -24.02
N LYS A 66 5.54 -1.88 -24.86
CA LYS A 66 6.69 -2.08 -25.76
C LYS A 66 8.03 -2.10 -25.02
N LYS A 67 8.00 -2.50 -23.75
CA LYS A 67 9.15 -2.62 -22.85
C LYS A 67 9.17 -4.04 -22.29
N GLU A 68 10.37 -4.61 -22.13
CA GLU A 68 10.53 -5.94 -21.55
C GLU A 68 10.44 -5.92 -20.02
N ARG A 69 10.80 -4.79 -19.40
CA ARG A 69 10.81 -4.63 -17.94
C ARG A 69 10.35 -3.23 -17.53
N PRO A 70 9.76 -3.07 -16.34
CA PRO A 70 9.50 -1.76 -15.76
C PRO A 70 10.81 -1.01 -15.48
N ASP A 71 10.82 0.31 -15.68
CA ASP A 71 11.99 1.14 -15.41
C ASP A 71 12.36 1.21 -13.92
N VAL A 72 11.38 1.11 -13.01
CA VAL A 72 11.60 1.25 -11.56
C VAL A 72 10.98 0.10 -10.79
N VAL A 73 11.81 -0.86 -10.39
CA VAL A 73 11.64 -1.90 -9.36
C VAL A 73 11.09 -1.46 -7.98
N LYS A 74 9.80 -1.51 -7.63
CA LYS A 74 9.35 -1.27 -6.23
C LYS A 74 8.88 -2.55 -5.51
N PRO A 75 9.73 -3.17 -4.67
CA PRO A 75 9.37 -4.38 -3.94
C PRO A 75 8.19 -4.17 -2.99
N LEU A 76 7.33 -5.18 -2.86
CA LEU A 76 6.15 -5.09 -1.99
C LEU A 76 6.50 -4.83 -0.52
N LYS A 77 7.62 -5.40 -0.04
CA LYS A 77 8.10 -5.21 1.33
C LYS A 77 8.46 -3.75 1.61
N GLN A 78 9.06 -3.07 0.63
CA GLN A 78 9.40 -1.65 0.77
C GLN A 78 8.15 -0.79 0.85
N ILE A 79 7.16 -1.07 0.00
CA ILE A 79 5.87 -0.35 0.01
C ILE A 79 5.14 -0.57 1.34
N LEU A 80 5.19 -1.78 1.91
CA LEU A 80 4.58 -2.06 3.20
C LEU A 80 5.20 -1.21 4.32
N ASN A 81 6.54 -1.13 4.37
CA ASN A 81 7.26 -0.32 5.35
C ASN A 81 6.96 1.18 5.17
N GLU A 82 6.94 1.69 3.93
CA GLU A 82 6.57 3.09 3.64
C GLU A 82 5.15 3.43 4.14
N LEU A 83 4.21 2.48 4.01
CA LEU A 83 2.84 2.65 4.52
C LEU A 83 2.80 2.67 6.06
N GLU A 84 3.62 1.86 6.73
CA GLU A 84 3.70 1.81 8.19
C GLU A 84 4.31 3.09 8.76
N VAL A 85 5.44 3.54 8.21
CA VAL A 85 6.09 4.81 8.58
C VAL A 85 5.13 5.99 8.39
N LYS A 86 4.43 6.05 7.25
CA LYS A 86 3.46 7.12 6.98
C LYS A 86 2.28 7.09 7.96
N LYS A 87 1.84 5.91 8.40
CA LYS A 87 0.77 5.76 9.40
C LYS A 87 1.24 6.24 10.78
N GLU A 88 2.46 5.91 11.18
CA GLU A 88 3.05 6.37 12.44
C GLU A 88 3.28 7.88 12.47
N ALA A 89 3.81 8.46 11.38
CA ALA A 89 3.98 9.90 11.26
C ALA A 89 2.64 10.64 11.39
N LYS A 90 1.57 10.13 10.76
CA LYS A 90 0.21 10.67 10.91
C LYS A 90 -0.30 10.56 12.35
N LYS A 91 -0.01 9.46 13.04
CA LYS A 91 -0.41 9.27 14.45
C LYS A 91 0.30 10.29 15.35
N LYS A 92 1.62 10.46 15.19
CA LYS A 92 2.41 11.43 15.94
C LYS A 92 1.95 12.86 15.69
N ALA A 93 1.76 13.25 14.43
CA ALA A 93 1.27 14.59 14.08
C ALA A 93 -0.13 14.88 14.68
N LYS A 94 -1.03 13.89 14.71
CA LYS A 94 -2.35 14.04 15.34
C LYS A 94 -2.25 14.17 16.86
N GLU A 95 -1.33 13.45 17.49
CA GLU A 95 -1.09 13.52 18.93
C GLU A 95 -0.44 14.83 19.35
N GLU A 96 0.53 15.33 18.56
CA GLU A 96 1.14 16.64 18.71
C GLU A 96 0.10 17.76 18.54
N HIS A 97 -0.75 17.70 17.50
CA HIS A 97 -1.86 18.64 17.32
C HIS A 97 -2.80 18.65 18.53
N ARG A 98 -3.21 17.47 19.02
CA ARG A 98 -4.07 17.37 20.21
C ARG A 98 -3.40 17.95 21.45
N LYS A 99 -2.08 17.75 21.60
CA LYS A 99 -1.30 18.30 22.73
C LYS A 99 -1.21 19.82 22.64
N GLN A 100 -0.94 20.36 21.46
CA GLN A 100 -0.92 21.81 21.19
C GLN A 100 -2.30 22.45 21.40
N GLU A 101 -3.40 21.79 20.98
CA GLU A 101 -4.76 22.28 21.23
C GLU A 101 -5.09 22.34 22.71
N MET A 102 -4.73 21.31 23.50
CA MET A 102 -4.93 21.30 24.95
C MET A 102 -4.08 22.36 25.67
N GLU A 103 -2.88 22.64 25.17
CA GLU A 103 -1.97 23.65 25.73
C GLU A 103 -2.40 25.08 25.37
N ASN A 104 -3.03 25.27 24.20
CA ASN A 104 -3.54 26.55 23.72
C ASN A 104 -4.99 26.84 24.17
N VAL A 105 -5.58 26.00 25.04
CA VAL A 105 -6.86 26.34 25.70
C VAL A 105 -6.60 27.55 26.61
N PRO A 106 -7.25 28.71 26.37
CA PRO A 106 -7.07 29.87 27.24
C PRO A 106 -7.54 29.51 28.65
N LYS A 107 -6.69 29.73 29.66
CA LYS A 107 -7.11 29.78 31.07
C LYS A 107 -7.94 31.04 31.30
N GLN A 108 -9.15 31.09 30.74
CA GLN A 108 -10.20 31.98 31.23
C GLN A 108 -10.99 31.17 32.25
N ASP A 109 -10.63 31.30 33.54
CA ASP A 109 -11.54 31.21 34.69
C ASP A 109 -10.72 31.17 35.99
N SER A 110 -9.95 32.24 36.24
CA SER A 110 -9.35 32.46 37.55
C SER A 110 -9.24 33.95 37.90
N MET A 111 -10.30 34.74 37.73
CA MET A 111 -10.50 36.04 38.39
C MET A 111 -11.97 36.47 38.28
N SER A 112 -12.79 36.26 39.32
CA SER A 112 -13.93 37.14 39.70
C SER A 112 -14.95 36.42 40.61
N ALA A 113 -14.58 36.13 41.87
CA ALA A 113 -15.60 35.78 42.87
C ALA A 113 -15.21 36.12 44.32
N LEU A 114 -14.33 37.10 44.55
CA LEU A 114 -13.86 37.41 45.91
C LEU A 114 -13.86 38.88 46.30
N GLU A 115 -14.60 39.72 45.60
CA GLU A 115 -14.91 41.08 46.07
C GLU A 115 -16.38 41.37 45.80
N ASP A 116 -17.21 41.17 46.82
CA ASP A 116 -18.23 42.13 47.24
C ASP A 116 -18.84 41.62 48.56
N GLY A 117 -18.04 41.76 49.61
CA GLY A 117 -18.55 41.88 50.96
C GLY A 117 -18.69 43.36 51.30
N MET A 118 -19.93 43.84 51.42
CA MET A 118 -20.39 44.94 52.29
C MET A 118 -21.91 44.90 52.37
#